data_AF-A0A7X4FRU8-F1
#
_entry.id   AF-A0A7X4FRU8-F1
#
_cell.length_a   1.000
_cell.length_b   1.000
_cell.length_c   1.000
_cell.angle_alpha   90.00
_cell.angle_beta   90.00
_cell.angle_gamma   90.00
#
_symmetry.space_group_name_H-M   'P 1'
#
loop_
_entity.id
_entity.type
_entity.pdbx_description
1 polymer ?
#
loop_
_entity_poly.entity_id
_entity_poly.type
_entity_poly.pdbx_seq_one_letter_code
_entity_poly.pdbx_strand_id
1 'polypeptide(L)' 'MEATLNTTKPGQRRVPWPEGASYPGFIFARGRNPEDVVAAVRAAHDRLAFRVAPEIAVTAAMG' A
#
# COMPACT_ATOMS: atom_id res chain seq x y z
N MET A 1 13.79 -14.35 2.28
CA MET A 1 13.47 -13.58 1.05
C MET A 1 12.97 -12.25 1.56
N GLU A 2 13.77 -11.19 1.40
CA GLU A 2 13.50 -9.87 2.00
C GLU A 2 13.80 -8.80 0.95
N ALA A 3 12.78 -8.02 0.61
CA ALA A 3 12.85 -6.71 -0.02
C ALA A 3 11.41 -6.18 -0.19
N THR A 4 10.90 -5.46 0.82
CA THR A 4 9.71 -4.61 0.65
C THR A 4 10.15 -3.16 0.45
N LEU A 5 10.00 -2.65 -0.78
CA LEU A 5 10.21 -1.23 -1.09
C LEU A 5 8.87 -0.49 -0.90
N ASN A 6 8.74 0.28 0.18
CA ASN A 6 7.57 1.12 0.44
C ASN A 6 7.86 2.55 -0.01
N THR A 7 7.12 3.05 -1.00
CA THR A 7 7.22 4.44 -1.52
C THR A 7 6.33 5.43 -0.77
N THR A 8 5.49 4.96 0.15
CA THR A 8 4.55 5.79 0.93
C THR A 8 5.26 6.42 2.12
N LYS A 9 5.18 7.75 2.25
CA LYS A 9 5.68 8.45 3.43
C LYS A 9 4.66 8.39 4.58
N PRO A 10 5.10 8.23 5.84
CA PRO A 10 4.22 8.37 7.00
C PRO A 10 3.49 9.73 6.97
N GLY A 11 2.17 9.72 7.21
CA GLY A 11 1.33 10.93 7.22
C GLY A 11 0.77 11.37 5.86
N GLN A 12 1.06 10.65 4.77
CA GLN A 12 0.46 10.95 3.46
C GLN A 12 -1.06 10.66 3.47
N ARG A 13 -1.86 11.72 3.30
CA ARG A 13 -3.32 11.61 3.16
C ARG A 13 -3.66 10.74 1.93
N ARG A 14 -4.51 9.74 2.13
CA ARG A 14 -5.07 8.93 1.04
C ARG A 14 -6.50 9.38 0.77
N VAL A 15 -6.75 9.92 -0.41
CA VAL A 15 -8.09 10.21 -0.91
C VAL A 15 -8.61 9.01 -1.72
N PRO A 16 -9.93 8.77 -1.79
CA PRO A 16 -10.50 7.77 -2.69
C PRO A 16 -10.01 8.03 -4.11
N TRP A 17 -9.48 6.99 -4.73
CA TRP A 17 -8.65 7.02 -5.95
C TRP A 17 -9.27 7.83 -7.12
N PRO A 18 -8.59 8.89 -7.60
CA PRO A 18 -8.52 9.26 -9.01
C PRO A 18 -7.21 8.73 -9.63
N GLU A 19 -7.10 8.65 -10.96
CA GLU A 19 -5.83 8.41 -11.65
C GLU A 19 -4.75 9.37 -11.12
N GLY A 20 -3.72 8.83 -10.45
CA GLY A 20 -2.58 9.61 -9.95
C GLY A 20 -2.33 9.59 -8.43
N ALA A 21 -3.11 8.86 -7.62
CA ALA A 21 -2.75 8.63 -6.22
C ALA A 21 -1.47 7.77 -6.10
N SER A 22 -0.58 8.07 -5.14
CA SER A 22 0.65 7.29 -4.95
C SER A 22 0.35 5.82 -4.64
N TYR A 23 0.86 4.94 -5.50
CA TYR A 23 0.85 3.50 -5.29
C TYR A 23 1.55 3.17 -3.96
N PRO A 24 0.95 2.34 -3.10
CA PRO A 24 1.49 2.04 -1.77
C PRO A 24 2.88 1.39 -1.78
N GLY A 25 3.24 0.71 -2.87
CA GLY A 25 4.51 0.02 -3.05
C GLY A 25 4.40 -1.06 -4.13
N PHE A 26 5.37 -1.96 -4.15
CA PHE A 26 5.47 -3.06 -5.11
C PHE A 26 5.60 -4.42 -4.39
N ILE A 27 5.04 -5.47 -4.98
CA ILE A 27 5.27 -6.86 -4.57
C ILE A 27 6.16 -7.52 -5.63
N PHE A 28 7.26 -8.13 -5.21
CA PHE A 28 8.13 -8.93 -6.07
C PHE A 28 7.99 -10.41 -5.71
N ALA A 29 7.83 -11.26 -6.73
CA ALA A 29 7.82 -12.70 -6.56
C ALA A 29 8.70 -13.38 -7.61
N ARG A 30 9.12 -14.61 -7.31
CA ARG A 30 9.90 -15.46 -8.21
C ARG A 30 9.29 -16.86 -8.23
N GLY A 31 9.24 -17.46 -9.40
CA GLY A 31 8.71 -18.81 -9.64
C GLY A 31 9.45 -19.48 -10.80
N ARG A 32 9.20 -20.77 -11.02
CA ARG A 32 9.88 -21.55 -12.07
C ARG A 32 9.27 -21.31 -13.46
N ASN A 33 8.01 -20.89 -13.49
CA ASN A 33 7.25 -20.53 -14.68
C ASN A 33 6.36 -19.30 -14.37
N PRO A 34 5.75 -18.67 -15.39
CA PRO A 34 4.89 -17.50 -15.19
C PRO A 34 3.72 -17.75 -14.23
N GLU A 35 3.12 -18.94 -14.27
CA GLU A 35 1.98 -19.32 -13.43
C GLU A 35 2.35 -19.31 -11.93
N ASP A 36 3.52 -19.88 -11.60
CA ASP A 36 4.09 -19.89 -10.25
C ASP A 36 4.31 -18.45 -9.75
N VAL A 37 4.82 -17.55 -10.62
CA VAL A 37 5.04 -16.14 -10.25
C VAL A 37 3.73 -15.45 -9.94
N VAL A 38 2.71 -15.60 -10.80
CA VAL A 38 1.39 -14.98 -10.62
C VAL A 38 0.74 -15.47 -9.33
N ALA A 39 0.79 -16.78 -9.07
CA ALA A 39 0.26 -17.36 -7.84
C ALA A 39 0.97 -16.81 -6.59
N ALA A 40 2.30 -16.68 -6.63
CA ALA A 40 3.07 -16.13 -5.53
C ALA A 40 2.78 -14.64 -5.27
N VAL A 41 2.62 -13.81 -6.32
CA VAL A 41 2.20 -12.41 -6.17
C VAL A 41 0.80 -12.32 -5.53
N ARG A 42 -0.16 -13.13 -6.01
CA ARG A 42 -1.51 -13.16 -5.45
C ARG A 42 -1.51 -13.58 -3.97
N ALA A 43 -0.79 -14.64 -3.63
CA ALA A 43 -0.68 -15.10 -2.25
C ALA A 43 -0.02 -14.06 -1.32
N ALA A 44 0.96 -13.30 -1.82
CA ALA A 44 1.57 -12.20 -1.08
C ALA A 44 0.61 -11.01 -0.91
N HIS A 45 -0.16 -10.68 -1.96
CA HIS A 45 -1.19 -9.66 -1.94
C HIS A 45 -2.30 -9.98 -0.92
N ASP A 46 -2.75 -11.24 -0.86
CA ASP A 46 -3.80 -11.66 0.09
C ASP A 46 -3.39 -11.54 1.57
N ARG A 47 -2.08 -11.50 1.83
CA ARG A 47 -1.52 -11.29 3.17
C ARG A 47 -1.27 -9.81 3.49
N LEU A 48 -1.44 -8.92 2.51
CA LEU A 48 -1.15 -7.50 2.69
C LEU A 48 -2.29 -6.82 3.45
N ALA A 49 -1.97 -6.35 4.67
CA ALA A 49 -2.90 -5.58 5.48
C ALA A 49 -2.42 -4.13 5.59
N PHE A 50 -3.27 -3.19 5.17
CA PHE A 50 -3.02 -1.76 5.37
C PHE A 50 -3.53 -1.32 6.73
N ARG A 51 -2.65 -0.73 7.55
CA ARG A 51 -3.06 0.06 8.71
C ARG A 51 -3.14 1.52 8.30
N VAL A 52 -4.34 2.07 8.30
CA VAL A 52 -4.60 3.49 8.04
C VAL A 52 -5.02 4.17 9.33
N ALA A 53 -4.53 5.39 9.56
CA ALA A 53 -5.02 6.23 10.65
C ALA A 53 -6.26 7.00 10.18
N PRO A 54 -7.24 7.26 11.06
CA PRO A 54 -8.36 8.14 10.74
C PRO A 54 -7.86 9.57 10.47
N GLU A 55 -8.56 10.28 9.59
CA GLU A 55 -8.33 11.73 9.42
C GLU A 55 -8.87 12.46 10.66
N ILE A 56 -8.01 13.23 11.33
CA ILE A 56 -8.40 14.03 12.50
C ILE A 56 -8.63 15.47 12.02
N ALA A 57 -9.88 15.93 12.11
CA ALA A 57 -10.21 17.32 11.84
C ALA A 57 -9.76 18.20 13.02
N VAL A 58 -8.95 19.22 12.73
CA VAL A 58 -8.60 20.25 13.71
C VAL A 58 -9.56 21.42 13.53
N THR A 59 -10.44 21.64 14.50
CA THR A 59 -11.24 22.87 14.61
C THR A 59 -10.47 23.90 15.42
N ALA A 60 -10.33 25.11 14.88
CA ALA A 60 -9.83 26.24 15.65
C ALA A 60 -10.86 26.58 16.74
N ALA A 61 -10.40 26.74 17.98
CA ALA A 61 -11.23 27.31 19.03
C ALA A 61 -11.57 28.75 18.62
N MET A 62 -12.87 29.04 18.46
CA MET A 62 -13.31 30.41 18.27
C MET A 62 -13.06 31.17 19.58
N GLY A 63 -12.18 32.17 19.50
CA GLY A 63 -11.90 33.11 20.59
C GLY A 63 -13.02 34.12 20.80
#